data_AF-A0AA88ZPH0-F1
#
_entry.id   AF-A0AA88ZPH0-F1
#
_cell.length_a   1.000
_cell.length_b   1.000
_cell.length_c   1.000
_cell.angle_alpha   90.00
_cell.angle_beta   90.00
_cell.angle_gamma   90.00
#
_symmetry.space_group_name_H-M   'P 1'
#
loop_
_entity.id
_entity.type
_entity.pdbx_description
1 polymer ?
#
loop_
_entity_poly.entity_id
_entity_poly.type
_entity_poly.pdbx_seq_one_letter_code
_entity_poly.pdbx_strand_id
1 'polypeptide(L)'
;MDHPSRSKKDKQISKILTVLVVLFISFIIFIHIQLQPTKTKIKMVTSQNETFIVYETCDTWRCDCYYKLYEKAPGKILDKKIPVIKNEPYSSHGKLTKDDFFYSFTKYRYNNKEVRVYSGKDNSCYIFKIEGSSNYIYCTERDILYSYLHNDYSEYQYLVPIYMSRLKNPKENTIYYISAVLLALDTTESFPIITKNINNIQYKEIRDSILKYINDYPNSKKTKHDLISKMFYL
;
A
#
# COMPACT_ATOMS: atom_id res chain seq x y z
N MET A 1 -66.73 -13.27 -16.15
CA MET A 1 -67.28 -12.18 -16.98
C MET A 1 -66.33 -11.00 -16.87
N ASP A 2 -65.86 -10.57 -18.02
CA ASP A 2 -64.65 -9.77 -18.24
C ASP A 2 -64.69 -8.37 -17.65
N HIS A 3 -63.53 -7.91 -17.15
CA HIS A 3 -63.34 -6.56 -16.66
C HIS A 3 -63.60 -5.50 -17.76
N PRO A 4 -64.12 -4.31 -17.41
CA PRO A 4 -64.51 -3.30 -18.38
C PRO A 4 -63.30 -2.87 -19.21
N SER A 5 -63.50 -2.82 -20.52
CA SER A 5 -62.47 -2.45 -21.49
C SER A 5 -61.80 -1.13 -21.13
N ARG A 6 -60.53 -1.17 -20.74
CA ARG A 6 -59.66 0.02 -20.63
C ARG A 6 -59.82 0.88 -21.90
N SER A 7 -60.07 2.17 -21.72
CA SER A 7 -60.29 3.10 -22.82
C SER A 7 -59.03 3.17 -23.71
N LYS A 8 -59.18 3.53 -25.00
CA LYS A 8 -58.03 3.68 -25.92
C LYS A 8 -56.92 4.60 -25.35
N LYS A 9 -57.30 5.59 -24.53
CA LYS A 9 -56.37 6.50 -23.83
C LYS A 9 -55.55 5.78 -22.77
N ASP A 10 -56.16 4.90 -21.97
CA ASP A 10 -55.45 4.12 -20.95
C ASP A 10 -54.43 3.15 -21.56
N LYS A 11 -54.76 2.57 -22.73
CA LYS A 11 -53.83 1.73 -23.49
C LYS A 11 -52.66 2.56 -24.07
N GLN A 12 -52.88 3.80 -24.48
CA GLN A 12 -51.81 4.70 -24.94
C GLN A 12 -50.91 5.14 -23.78
N ILE A 13 -51.49 5.56 -22.65
CA ILE A 13 -50.76 5.95 -21.45
C ILE A 13 -49.90 4.78 -20.94
N SER A 14 -50.47 3.57 -20.89
CA SER A 14 -49.73 2.37 -20.49
C SER A 14 -48.56 2.05 -21.43
N LYS A 15 -48.70 2.24 -22.74
CA LYS A 15 -47.59 2.07 -23.70
C LYS A 15 -46.49 3.11 -23.48
N ILE A 16 -46.85 4.38 -23.29
CA ILE A 16 -45.90 5.46 -23.01
C ILE A 16 -45.13 5.17 -21.70
N LEU A 17 -45.83 4.78 -20.65
CA LEU A 17 -45.21 4.42 -19.36
C LEU A 17 -44.24 3.24 -19.51
N THR A 18 -44.62 2.23 -20.29
CA THR A 18 -43.77 1.06 -20.55
C THR A 18 -42.48 1.46 -21.27
N VAL A 19 -42.56 2.34 -22.27
CA VAL A 19 -41.38 2.85 -22.99
C VAL A 19 -40.48 3.66 -22.04
N LEU A 20 -41.05 4.51 -21.19
CA LEU A 20 -40.29 5.28 -20.21
C LEU A 20 -39.56 4.38 -19.20
N VAL A 21 -40.22 3.33 -18.71
CA VAL A 21 -39.60 2.34 -17.81
C VAL A 21 -38.46 1.61 -18.50
N VAL A 22 -38.65 1.20 -19.76
CA VAL A 22 -37.58 0.54 -20.55
C VAL A 22 -36.39 1.47 -20.74
N LEU A 23 -36.62 2.73 -21.08
CA LEU A 23 -35.55 3.73 -21.22
C LEU A 23 -34.82 3.97 -19.90
N PHE A 24 -35.55 4.07 -18.79
CA PHE A 24 -34.98 4.25 -17.46
C PHE A 24 -34.12 3.06 -17.02
N ILE A 25 -34.61 1.83 -17.20
CA ILE A 25 -33.84 0.62 -16.92
C ILE A 25 -32.60 0.54 -17.81
N SER A 26 -32.75 0.85 -19.12
CA SER A 26 -31.63 0.84 -20.06
C SER A 26 -30.57 1.87 -19.68
N PHE A 27 -30.98 3.05 -19.22
CA PHE A 27 -30.08 4.09 -18.72
C PHE A 27 -29.34 3.63 -17.45
N ILE A 28 -30.04 3.02 -16.48
CA ILE A 28 -29.40 2.46 -15.28
C ILE A 28 -28.37 1.39 -15.65
N ILE A 29 -28.71 0.48 -16.56
CA ILE A 29 -27.79 -0.56 -17.03
C ILE A 29 -26.58 0.06 -17.73
N PHE A 30 -26.80 1.05 -18.60
CA PHE A 30 -25.73 1.76 -19.29
C PHE A 30 -24.77 2.42 -18.29
N ILE A 31 -25.31 3.16 -17.32
CA ILE A 31 -24.53 3.76 -16.24
C ILE A 31 -23.78 2.66 -15.47
N HIS A 32 -24.43 1.57 -15.09
CA HIS A 32 -23.76 0.47 -14.37
C HIS A 32 -22.58 -0.12 -15.16
N ILE A 33 -22.72 -0.33 -16.46
CA ILE A 33 -21.65 -0.87 -17.32
C ILE A 33 -20.50 0.13 -17.48
N GLN A 34 -20.80 1.41 -17.73
CA GLN A 34 -19.78 2.45 -17.91
C GLN A 34 -19.06 2.80 -16.60
N LEU A 35 -19.74 2.64 -15.46
CA LEU A 35 -19.20 2.90 -14.12
C LEU A 35 -18.52 1.68 -13.50
N GLN A 36 -18.54 0.51 -14.14
CA GLN A 36 -17.86 -0.66 -13.59
C GLN A 36 -16.34 -0.46 -13.68
N PRO A 37 -15.60 -0.60 -12.56
CA PRO A 37 -14.16 -0.47 -12.59
C PRO A 37 -13.57 -1.61 -13.41
N THR A 38 -12.61 -1.27 -14.27
CA THR A 38 -11.91 -2.27 -15.09
C THR A 38 -11.02 -3.12 -14.19
N LYS A 39 -11.14 -4.45 -14.32
CA LYS A 39 -10.32 -5.40 -13.56
C LYS A 39 -9.33 -6.09 -14.49
N THR A 40 -8.04 -5.84 -14.28
CA THR A 40 -6.96 -6.47 -15.06
C THR A 40 -6.19 -7.45 -14.17
N LYS A 41 -5.94 -8.66 -14.67
CA LYS A 41 -5.04 -9.63 -14.02
C LYS A 41 -3.66 -9.53 -14.67
N ILE A 42 -2.66 -9.16 -13.90
CA ILE A 42 -1.27 -9.02 -14.33
C ILE A 42 -0.46 -10.14 -13.65
N LYS A 43 0.08 -11.07 -14.44
CA LYS A 43 0.97 -12.12 -13.93
C LYS A 43 2.42 -11.65 -14.02
N MET A 44 3.13 -11.69 -12.90
CA MET A 44 4.54 -11.34 -12.78
C MET A 44 5.32 -12.58 -12.40
N VAL A 45 6.49 -12.73 -13.00
CA VAL A 45 7.43 -13.78 -12.68
C VAL A 45 8.75 -13.08 -12.41
N THR A 46 9.30 -13.27 -11.21
CA THR A 46 10.61 -12.73 -10.87
C THR A 46 11.69 -13.45 -11.65
N SER A 47 12.88 -12.87 -11.71
CA SER A 47 14.07 -13.52 -12.30
C SER A 47 14.45 -14.86 -11.65
N GLN A 48 13.88 -15.19 -10.48
CA GLN A 48 14.09 -16.45 -9.75
C GLN A 48 12.86 -17.38 -9.79
N ASN A 49 11.96 -17.19 -10.77
CA ASN A 49 10.75 -18.01 -11.00
C ASN A 49 9.68 -17.95 -9.88
N GLU A 50 9.74 -16.97 -8.97
CA GLU A 50 8.63 -16.71 -8.05
C GLU A 50 7.52 -15.99 -8.82
N THR A 51 6.27 -16.46 -8.70
CA THR A 51 5.15 -15.91 -9.47
C THR A 51 4.23 -15.10 -8.57
N PHE A 52 4.09 -13.82 -8.88
CA PHE A 52 3.11 -12.92 -8.29
C PHE A 52 1.97 -12.66 -9.26
N ILE A 53 0.79 -12.40 -8.72
CA ILE A 53 -0.39 -12.01 -9.48
C ILE A 53 -0.90 -10.72 -8.88
N VAL A 54 -1.01 -9.70 -9.72
CA VAL A 54 -1.60 -8.42 -9.36
C VAL A 54 -2.96 -8.31 -10.03
N TYR A 55 -3.98 -8.06 -9.22
CA TYR A 55 -5.28 -7.63 -9.72
C TYR A 55 -5.33 -6.11 -9.61
N GLU A 56 -5.29 -5.46 -10.76
CA GLU A 56 -5.52 -4.04 -10.93
C GLU A 56 -7.03 -3.79 -11.03
N THR A 57 -7.52 -2.78 -10.33
CA THR A 57 -8.89 -2.27 -10.43
C THR A 57 -8.83 -0.77 -10.63
N CYS A 58 -9.16 -0.28 -11.82
CA CYS A 58 -9.09 1.16 -12.10
C CYS A 58 -10.48 1.80 -12.01
N ASP A 59 -10.56 2.87 -11.19
CA ASP A 59 -11.69 3.79 -11.14
C ASP A 59 -11.50 4.84 -12.25
N THR A 60 -12.32 4.73 -13.29
CA THR A 60 -12.29 5.61 -14.46
C THR A 60 -12.62 7.07 -14.13
N TRP A 61 -13.27 7.36 -13.00
CA TRP A 61 -13.65 8.73 -12.62
C TRP A 61 -12.54 9.46 -11.89
N ARG A 62 -11.81 8.73 -11.05
CA ARG A 62 -10.73 9.31 -10.24
C ARG A 62 -9.36 9.19 -10.92
N CYS A 63 -9.29 8.48 -12.04
CA CYS A 63 -8.02 8.07 -12.66
C CYS A 63 -7.10 7.33 -11.68
N ASP A 64 -7.71 6.67 -10.69
CA ASP A 64 -7.02 5.93 -9.63
C ASP A 64 -7.07 4.44 -9.96
N CYS A 65 -5.93 3.78 -9.88
CA CYS A 65 -5.85 2.32 -9.98
C CYS A 65 -5.45 1.72 -8.64
N TYR A 66 -6.19 0.71 -8.21
CA TYR A 66 -5.96 -0.06 -6.99
C TYR A 66 -5.35 -1.41 -7.34
N TYR A 67 -4.32 -1.81 -6.61
CA TYR A 67 -3.62 -3.07 -6.87
C TYR A 67 -3.73 -4.03 -5.69
N LYS A 68 -4.08 -5.30 -5.96
CA LYS A 68 -4.09 -6.39 -4.98
C LYS A 68 -3.12 -7.49 -5.38
N LEU A 69 -2.29 -7.93 -4.44
CA LEU A 69 -1.20 -8.87 -4.66
C LEU A 69 -1.51 -10.30 -4.17
N TYR A 70 -1.12 -11.28 -4.98
CA TYR A 70 -1.34 -12.71 -4.77
C TYR A 70 -0.07 -13.48 -5.15
N GLU A 71 0.17 -14.64 -4.51
CA GLU A 71 1.32 -15.51 -4.76
C GLU A 71 0.78 -16.76 -5.41
N LYS A 72 1.39 -17.17 -6.52
CA LYS A 72 1.10 -18.47 -7.12
C LYS A 72 2.14 -19.47 -6.63
N ALA A 73 1.76 -20.29 -5.67
CA ALA A 73 2.60 -21.38 -5.19
C ALA A 73 2.90 -22.38 -6.33
N PRO A 74 4.14 -22.88 -6.46
CA PRO A 74 4.49 -23.89 -7.46
C PRO A 74 3.57 -25.12 -7.34
N GLY A 75 3.06 -25.60 -8.47
CA GLY A 75 2.21 -26.80 -8.52
C GLY A 75 0.76 -26.63 -8.03
N LYS A 76 0.32 -25.43 -7.63
CA LYS A 76 -1.09 -25.19 -7.24
C LYS A 76 -1.92 -24.57 -8.37
N ILE A 77 -3.12 -25.11 -8.56
CA ILE A 77 -4.09 -24.69 -9.60
C ILE A 77 -4.73 -23.36 -9.22
N LEU A 78 -5.05 -23.18 -7.94
CA LEU A 78 -5.69 -21.98 -7.41
C LEU A 78 -4.66 -20.97 -6.91
N ASP A 79 -4.85 -19.70 -7.28
CA ASP A 79 -4.05 -18.59 -6.76
C ASP A 79 -4.35 -18.45 -5.25
N LYS A 80 -3.32 -18.55 -4.41
CA LYS A 80 -3.49 -18.32 -2.97
C LYS A 80 -3.45 -16.80 -2.76
N LYS A 81 -4.52 -16.23 -2.21
CA LYS A 81 -4.48 -14.85 -1.71
C LYS A 81 -3.31 -14.75 -0.74
N ILE A 82 -2.38 -13.83 -1.01
CA ILE A 82 -1.36 -13.52 -0.02
C ILE A 82 -2.10 -12.90 1.16
N PRO A 83 -2.05 -13.50 2.36
CA PRO A 83 -2.44 -12.78 3.56
C PRO A 83 -1.39 -11.68 3.76
N VAL A 84 -1.74 -10.47 3.33
CA VAL A 84 -0.94 -9.28 3.57
C VAL A 84 -1.34 -8.71 4.93
N ILE A 85 -0.37 -8.49 5.80
CA ILE A 85 -0.58 -8.01 7.19
C ILE A 85 -1.29 -6.65 7.20
N LYS A 86 -0.97 -5.78 6.23
CA LYS A 86 -1.77 -4.60 5.89
C LYS A 86 -2.18 -4.62 4.44
N ASN A 87 -3.49 -4.57 4.21
CA ASN A 87 -4.10 -4.72 2.90
C ASN A 87 -4.62 -3.39 2.33
N GLU A 88 -4.05 -2.25 2.74
CA GLU A 88 -4.40 -0.99 2.09
C GLU A 88 -3.89 -1.06 0.65
N PRO A 89 -4.80 -1.10 -0.34
CA PRO A 89 -4.40 -1.21 -1.72
C PRO A 89 -3.61 0.05 -2.08
N TYR A 90 -2.44 -0.14 -2.66
CA TYR A 90 -1.72 0.98 -3.26
C TYR A 90 -2.61 1.62 -4.33
N SER A 91 -2.86 2.91 -4.15
CA SER A 91 -3.52 3.76 -5.15
C SER A 91 -2.45 4.61 -5.80
N SER A 92 -2.41 4.58 -7.14
CA SER A 92 -1.60 5.52 -7.92
C SER A 92 -2.48 6.29 -8.89
N HIS A 93 -2.16 7.58 -9.05
CA HIS A 93 -2.59 8.36 -10.20
C HIS A 93 -1.84 7.86 -11.42
N GLY A 94 -2.40 6.88 -12.10
CA GLY A 94 -1.80 6.25 -13.28
C GLY A 94 -1.74 4.74 -13.20
N LYS A 95 -1.74 4.15 -14.40
CA LYS A 95 -1.66 2.71 -14.62
C LYS A 95 -0.21 2.24 -14.52
N LEU A 96 0.05 1.27 -13.66
CA LEU A 96 1.35 0.63 -13.55
C LEU A 96 1.47 -0.48 -14.59
N THR A 97 2.64 -0.59 -15.18
CA THR A 97 3.02 -1.64 -16.13
C THR A 97 3.64 -2.83 -15.39
N LYS A 98 3.75 -3.98 -16.07
CA LYS A 98 4.40 -5.17 -15.51
C LYS A 98 5.82 -4.87 -14.99
N ASP A 99 6.54 -3.97 -15.65
CA ASP A 99 7.93 -3.64 -15.34
C ASP A 99 8.05 -2.75 -14.08
N ASP A 100 6.95 -2.13 -13.65
CA ASP A 100 6.91 -1.34 -12.42
C ASP A 100 6.88 -2.22 -11.17
N PHE A 101 6.58 -3.52 -11.33
CA PHE A 101 6.41 -4.47 -10.23
C PHE A 101 7.51 -5.54 -10.19
N PHE A 102 8.24 -5.56 -9.07
CA PHE A 102 8.99 -6.71 -8.52
C PHE A 102 9.83 -7.52 -9.52
N TYR A 103 10.80 -6.88 -10.16
CA TYR A 103 11.70 -7.54 -11.11
C TYR A 103 12.85 -8.34 -10.44
N SER A 104 13.25 -7.90 -9.25
CA SER A 104 14.32 -8.48 -8.44
C SER A 104 13.97 -8.43 -6.95
N PHE A 105 14.71 -9.19 -6.14
CA PHE A 105 14.65 -9.04 -4.69
C PHE A 105 16.04 -8.93 -4.05
N THR A 106 16.09 -8.23 -2.93
CA THR A 106 17.27 -8.15 -2.06
C THR A 106 17.03 -8.94 -0.79
N LYS A 107 18.06 -9.65 -0.32
CA LYS A 107 18.01 -10.41 0.93
C LYS A 107 18.63 -9.61 2.08
N TYR A 108 17.94 -9.58 3.20
CA TYR A 108 18.44 -9.08 4.47
C TYR A 108 18.33 -10.17 5.52
N ARG A 109 19.23 -10.17 6.50
CA ARG A 109 19.17 -11.09 7.65
C ARG A 109 18.91 -10.27 8.91
N TYR A 110 17.90 -10.67 9.68
CA TYR A 110 17.55 -10.03 10.95
C TYR A 110 16.95 -11.05 11.91
N ASN A 111 17.42 -11.07 13.16
CA ASN A 111 16.97 -12.01 14.20
C ASN A 111 16.87 -13.47 13.71
N ASN A 112 17.93 -13.95 13.06
CA ASN A 112 18.04 -15.31 12.49
C ASN A 112 17.03 -15.67 11.39
N LYS A 113 16.29 -14.70 10.84
CA LYS A 113 15.42 -14.90 9.68
C LYS A 113 15.95 -14.15 8.46
N GLU A 114 15.80 -14.76 7.28
CA GLU A 114 15.93 -14.06 6.00
C GLU A 114 14.67 -13.24 5.71
N VAL A 115 14.85 -11.99 5.25
CA VAL A 115 13.78 -11.13 4.76
C VAL A 115 14.08 -10.82 3.30
N ARG A 116 13.20 -11.25 2.40
CA ARG A 116 13.26 -10.92 0.98
C ARG A 116 12.45 -9.68 0.71
N VAL A 117 13.07 -8.70 0.06
CA VAL A 117 12.46 -7.43 -0.31
C VAL A 117 12.33 -7.40 -1.81
N TYR A 118 11.10 -7.57 -2.28
CA TYR A 118 10.77 -7.38 -3.68
C TYR A 118 10.54 -5.89 -3.88
N SER A 119 11.31 -5.27 -4.77
CA SER A 119 11.19 -3.84 -5.08
C SER A 119 10.67 -3.64 -6.49
N GLY A 120 9.71 -2.73 -6.65
CA GLY A 120 9.33 -2.17 -7.93
C GLY A 120 10.42 -1.27 -8.52
N LYS A 121 10.27 -0.91 -9.79
CA LYS A 121 11.15 0.04 -10.46
C LYS A 121 11.16 1.36 -9.70
N ASP A 122 12.34 1.98 -9.59
CA ASP A 122 12.54 3.23 -8.86
C ASP A 122 12.03 3.21 -7.41
N ASN A 123 12.00 2.03 -6.78
CA ASN A 123 11.68 1.90 -5.36
C ASN A 123 10.22 2.33 -5.04
N SER A 124 9.33 2.28 -6.03
CA SER A 124 7.95 2.76 -5.97
C SER A 124 7.01 1.88 -5.13
N CYS A 125 7.29 0.58 -5.03
CA CYS A 125 6.50 -0.41 -4.31
C CYS A 125 7.40 -1.46 -3.66
N TYR A 126 7.05 -1.94 -2.47
CA TYR A 126 7.78 -2.99 -1.77
C TYR A 126 6.87 -4.08 -1.24
N ILE A 127 7.31 -5.33 -1.38
CA ILE A 127 6.76 -6.46 -0.65
C ILE A 127 7.88 -7.10 0.15
N PHE A 128 7.59 -7.40 1.41
CA PHE A 128 8.53 -8.09 2.29
C PHE A 128 8.01 -9.50 2.59
N LYS A 129 8.85 -10.51 2.34
CA LYS A 129 8.60 -11.91 2.70
C LYS A 129 9.59 -12.33 3.77
N ILE A 130 9.09 -12.65 4.96
CA ILE A 130 9.91 -13.11 6.08
C ILE A 130 9.99 -14.64 6.02
N GLU A 131 11.18 -15.19 6.16
CA GLU A 131 11.42 -16.62 6.22
C GLU A 131 10.57 -17.29 7.32
N GLY A 132 9.93 -18.40 6.95
CA GLY A 132 9.02 -19.13 7.84
C GLY A 132 7.65 -18.45 8.05
N SER A 133 7.41 -17.26 7.49
CA SER A 133 6.09 -16.62 7.51
C SER A 133 5.28 -16.98 6.27
N SER A 134 3.99 -17.30 6.45
CA SER A 134 3.03 -17.40 5.35
C SER A 134 2.52 -16.03 4.89
N ASN A 135 2.80 -14.99 5.68
CA ASN A 135 2.30 -13.64 5.48
C ASN A 135 3.37 -12.76 4.83
N TYR A 136 2.88 -11.76 4.11
CA TYR A 136 3.72 -10.73 3.51
C TYR A 136 3.39 -9.39 4.12
N ILE A 137 4.38 -8.52 4.16
CA ILE A 137 4.18 -7.13 4.54
C ILE A 137 4.17 -6.30 3.26
N TYR A 138 3.10 -5.52 3.09
CA TYR A 138 2.99 -4.48 2.08
C TYR A 138 2.75 -3.18 2.83
N CYS A 139 3.69 -2.25 2.77
CA CYS A 139 3.59 -1.00 3.52
C CYS A 139 4.52 0.07 2.96
N THR A 140 4.05 1.31 3.00
CA THR A 140 4.88 2.51 2.92
C THR A 140 5.49 2.82 4.29
N GLU A 141 6.49 3.70 4.34
CA GLU A 141 7.02 4.24 5.58
C GLU A 141 5.90 4.83 6.46
N ARG A 142 4.93 5.52 5.82
CA ARG A 142 3.77 6.10 6.52
C ARG A 142 2.91 5.04 7.20
N ASP A 143 2.69 3.89 6.57
CA ASP A 143 1.90 2.80 7.15
C ASP A 143 2.56 2.19 8.38
N ILE A 144 3.89 2.14 8.41
CA ILE A 144 4.68 1.66 9.55
C ILE A 144 4.52 2.64 10.72
N LEU A 145 4.65 3.95 10.45
CA LEU A 145 4.46 4.99 11.46
C LEU A 145 3.03 4.98 12.02
N TYR A 146 2.03 4.86 11.15
CA TYR A 146 0.62 4.73 11.58
C TYR A 146 0.43 3.50 12.48
N SER A 147 1.00 2.36 12.09
CA SER A 147 0.98 1.13 12.90
C SER A 147 1.64 1.31 14.27
N TYR A 148 2.78 2.01 14.31
CA TYR A 148 3.46 2.33 15.57
C TYR A 148 2.57 3.16 16.49
N LEU A 149 1.92 4.21 15.97
CA LEU A 149 1.01 5.08 16.74
C LEU A 149 -0.24 4.34 17.25
N HIS A 150 -0.60 3.20 16.65
CA HIS A 150 -1.74 2.37 17.06
C HIS A 150 -1.31 1.07 17.76
N ASN A 151 -0.04 0.94 18.16
CA ASN A 151 0.53 -0.23 18.86
C ASN A 151 0.46 -1.56 18.10
N ASP A 152 0.41 -1.54 16.77
CA ASP A 152 0.33 -2.72 15.92
C ASP A 152 1.52 -2.78 14.94
N TYR A 153 2.74 -2.97 15.47
CA TYR A 153 3.96 -2.81 14.67
C TYR A 153 5.07 -3.87 14.84
N SER A 154 4.82 -4.93 15.60
CA SER A 154 5.86 -5.92 15.95
C SER A 154 6.49 -6.63 14.74
N GLU A 155 5.73 -6.84 13.67
CA GLU A 155 6.22 -7.49 12.44
C GLU A 155 7.09 -6.55 11.58
N TYR A 156 7.04 -5.23 11.81
CA TYR A 156 7.88 -4.28 11.07
C TYR A 156 9.33 -4.21 11.58
N GLN A 157 9.67 -4.83 12.72
CA GLN A 157 11.05 -4.91 13.20
C GLN A 157 11.98 -5.59 12.18
N TYR A 158 11.45 -6.51 11.36
CA TYR A 158 12.20 -7.18 10.30
C TYR A 158 12.61 -6.23 9.17
N LEU A 159 12.08 -5.00 9.14
CA LEU A 159 12.43 -3.98 8.16
C LEU A 159 13.63 -3.11 8.57
N VAL A 160 14.07 -3.17 9.84
CA VAL A 160 15.23 -2.43 10.35
C VAL A 160 16.47 -2.51 9.44
N PRO A 161 16.98 -3.69 9.00
CA PRO A 161 18.19 -3.74 8.18
C PRO A 161 18.01 -3.06 6.81
N ILE A 162 16.78 -3.01 6.30
CA ILE A 162 16.45 -2.40 5.01
C ILE A 162 16.55 -0.88 5.16
N TYR A 163 15.90 -0.33 6.18
CA TYR A 163 15.93 1.11 6.46
C TYR A 163 17.33 1.59 6.87
N MET A 164 18.08 0.79 7.63
CA MET A 164 19.49 1.05 7.90
C MET A 164 20.34 1.10 6.62
N SER A 165 20.11 0.18 5.68
CA SER A 165 20.80 0.18 4.40
C SER A 165 20.45 1.40 3.54
N ARG A 166 19.18 1.80 3.51
CA ARG A 166 18.72 3.00 2.79
C ARG A 166 19.30 4.28 3.40
N LEU A 167 19.39 4.35 4.72
CA LEU A 167 19.94 5.52 5.42
C LEU A 167 21.46 5.69 5.18
N LYS A 168 22.19 4.60 4.90
CA LYS A 168 23.62 4.67 4.53
C LYS A 168 23.84 5.28 3.14
N ASN A 169 22.89 5.10 2.23
CA ASN A 169 22.94 5.60 0.85
C ASN A 169 21.62 6.32 0.50
N PRO A 170 21.33 7.46 1.14
CA PRO A 170 20.04 8.10 1.00
C PRO A 170 19.87 8.69 -0.40
N LYS A 171 18.71 8.44 -1.03
CA LYS A 171 18.24 9.25 -2.17
C LYS A 171 17.59 10.52 -1.63
N GLU A 172 17.79 11.66 -2.31
CA GLU A 172 17.29 12.97 -1.88
C GLU A 172 15.77 12.92 -1.58
N ASN A 173 15.36 13.48 -0.45
CA ASN A 173 13.98 13.55 0.11
C ASN A 173 13.43 12.34 0.90
N THR A 174 14.19 11.26 1.13
CA THR A 174 13.68 10.09 1.88
C THR A 174 14.16 9.97 3.34
N ILE A 175 15.17 10.77 3.73
CA ILE A 175 15.84 10.68 5.05
C ILE A 175 14.86 10.90 6.20
N TYR A 176 13.90 11.82 6.05
CA TYR A 176 12.88 12.10 7.06
C TYR A 176 12.07 10.84 7.43
N TYR A 177 11.46 10.19 6.44
CA TYR A 177 10.63 9.01 6.66
C TYR A 177 11.44 7.80 7.11
N ILE A 178 12.65 7.61 6.55
CA ILE A 178 13.55 6.53 6.99
C ILE A 178 13.96 6.71 8.46
N SER A 179 14.30 7.94 8.86
CA SER A 179 14.65 8.25 10.25
C SER A 179 13.46 8.04 11.17
N ALA A 180 12.26 8.49 10.78
CA ALA A 180 11.03 8.27 11.54
C ALA A 180 10.80 6.77 11.81
N VAL A 181 10.91 5.94 10.78
CA VAL A 181 10.70 4.49 10.89
C VAL A 181 11.73 3.85 11.83
N LEU A 182 13.02 4.19 11.68
CA LEU A 182 14.08 3.64 12.53
C LEU A 182 13.95 4.08 14.00
N LEU A 183 13.50 5.31 14.26
CA LEU A 183 13.18 5.81 15.59
C LEU A 183 11.98 5.07 16.18
N ALA A 184 10.90 4.89 15.41
CA ALA A 184 9.70 4.15 15.84
C ALA A 184 10.05 2.71 16.27
N LEU A 185 10.92 2.04 15.50
CA LEU A 185 11.41 0.69 15.72
C LEU A 185 12.52 0.56 16.79
N ASP A 186 12.80 1.62 17.57
CA ASP A 186 13.79 1.62 18.65
C ASP A 186 15.21 1.20 18.22
N THR A 187 15.61 1.49 16.98
CA THR A 187 16.95 1.12 16.46
C THR A 187 18.00 2.15 16.87
N THR A 188 18.60 2.01 18.05
CA THR A 188 19.61 2.97 18.55
C THR A 188 20.88 2.99 17.69
N GLU A 189 21.20 1.89 17.00
CA GLU A 189 22.33 1.84 16.06
C GLU A 189 22.16 2.79 14.86
N SER A 190 20.93 3.25 14.60
CA SER A 190 20.66 4.25 13.56
C SER A 190 21.09 5.65 13.96
N PHE A 191 21.22 5.97 15.25
CA PHE A 191 21.38 7.33 15.74
C PHE A 191 22.57 8.07 15.13
N PRO A 192 23.79 7.50 15.05
CA PRO A 192 24.92 8.22 14.44
C PRO A 192 24.68 8.59 12.97
N ILE A 193 23.99 7.71 12.21
CA ILE A 193 23.70 7.93 10.79
C ILE A 193 22.57 8.95 10.62
N ILE A 194 21.55 8.91 11.48
CA ILE A 194 20.48 9.93 11.52
C ILE A 194 21.09 11.29 11.81
N THR A 195 21.91 11.40 12.85
CA THR A 195 22.59 12.65 13.22
C THR A 195 23.46 13.18 12.09
N LYS A 196 24.24 12.33 11.42
CA LYS A 196 25.07 12.73 10.27
C LYS A 196 24.23 13.32 9.12
N ASN A 197 23.04 12.80 8.89
CA ASN A 197 22.16 13.20 7.79
C ASN A 197 21.10 14.24 8.19
N ILE A 198 21.09 14.70 9.45
CA ILE A 198 19.98 15.48 10.01
C ILE A 198 19.69 16.77 9.23
N ASN A 199 20.73 17.41 8.71
CA ASN A 199 20.61 18.68 7.96
C ASN A 199 19.84 18.53 6.65
N ASN A 200 19.72 17.30 6.11
CA ASN A 200 18.95 17.00 4.91
C ASN A 200 17.44 16.89 5.18
N ILE A 201 17.01 17.02 6.44
CA ILE A 201 15.60 17.15 6.80
C ILE A 201 15.22 18.64 6.73
N GLN A 202 14.21 18.96 5.93
CA GLN A 202 13.79 20.34 5.65
C GLN A 202 13.26 21.10 6.87
N TYR A 203 12.58 20.41 7.79
CA TYR A 203 11.92 21.04 8.93
C TYR A 203 12.88 21.21 10.12
N LYS A 204 13.30 22.45 10.38
CA LYS A 204 14.20 22.77 11.52
C LYS A 204 13.68 22.22 12.85
N GLU A 205 12.41 22.43 13.15
CA GLU A 205 11.82 21.95 14.41
C GLU A 205 11.87 20.43 14.56
N ILE A 206 11.72 19.69 13.46
CA ILE A 206 11.87 18.24 13.47
C ILE A 206 13.32 17.87 13.74
N ARG A 207 14.28 18.52 13.06
CA ARG A 207 15.72 18.28 13.31
C ARG A 207 16.06 18.44 14.78
N ASP A 208 15.64 19.55 15.37
CA ASP A 208 15.90 19.88 16.77
C ASP A 208 15.25 18.84 17.70
N SER A 209 14.03 18.40 17.39
CA SER A 209 13.32 17.38 18.17
C SER A 209 13.98 16.00 18.09
N ILE A 210 14.45 15.59 16.90
CA ILE A 210 15.20 14.33 16.71
C ILE A 210 16.52 14.38 17.46
N LEU A 211 17.28 15.47 17.33
CA LEU A 211 18.57 15.62 18.01
C LEU A 211 18.41 15.59 19.52
N LYS A 212 17.41 16.29 20.06
CA LYS A 212 17.07 16.23 21.49
C LYS A 212 16.76 14.80 21.92
N TYR A 213 15.91 14.10 21.17
CA TYR A 213 15.57 12.71 21.47
C TYR A 213 16.80 11.79 21.48
N ILE A 214 17.68 11.89 20.48
CA ILE A 214 18.90 11.08 20.37
C ILE A 214 19.87 11.38 21.51
N ASN A 215 20.13 12.67 21.79
CA ASN A 215 21.09 13.10 22.81
C ASN A 215 20.66 12.74 24.23
N ASP A 216 19.35 12.79 24.51
CA ASP A 216 18.78 12.51 25.82
C ASP A 216 18.46 11.01 26.02
N TYR A 217 18.78 10.13 25.05
CA TYR A 217 18.49 8.70 25.15
C TYR A 217 19.37 8.04 26.24
N PRO A 218 18.84 7.16 27.11
CA PRO A 218 17.50 6.54 27.08
C PRO A 218 16.38 7.34 27.79
N ASN A 219 16.69 8.45 28.46
CA ASN A 219 15.71 9.22 29.25
C ASN A 219 14.58 9.81 28.39
N SER A 220 14.85 10.05 27.10
CA SER A 220 13.90 10.51 26.09
C SER A 220 12.94 9.42 25.58
N LYS A 221 13.10 8.15 25.95
CA LYS A 221 12.26 7.05 25.42
C LYS A 221 10.75 7.31 25.61
N LYS A 222 10.37 7.98 26.69
CA LYS A 222 8.98 8.38 27.00
C LYS A 222 8.39 9.38 26.00
N THR A 223 9.22 10.19 25.33
CA THR A 223 8.76 11.20 24.36
C THR A 223 8.77 10.66 22.92
N LYS A 224 9.11 9.38 22.71
CA LYS A 224 9.19 8.79 21.37
C LYS A 224 7.86 8.90 20.63
N HIS A 225 6.76 8.55 21.31
CA HIS A 225 5.43 8.58 20.69
C HIS A 225 5.07 9.98 20.18
N ASP A 226 5.34 11.02 20.98
CA ASP A 226 5.09 12.41 20.60
C ASP A 226 5.98 12.85 19.43
N LEU A 227 7.25 12.46 19.42
CA LEU A 227 8.16 12.72 18.30
C LEU A 227 7.65 12.07 17.01
N ILE A 228 7.29 10.79 17.06
CA ILE A 228 6.78 10.08 15.87
C ILE A 228 5.45 10.66 15.41
N SER A 229 4.56 11.04 16.33
CA SER A 229 3.31 11.74 15.99
C SER A 229 3.61 13.06 15.27
N LYS A 230 4.55 13.86 15.79
CA LYS A 230 4.98 15.11 15.14
C LYS A 230 5.54 14.85 13.73
N MET A 231 6.33 13.79 13.55
CA MET A 231 6.87 13.39 12.24
C MET A 231 5.84 12.73 11.30
N PHE A 232 4.68 12.32 11.78
CA PHE A 232 3.64 11.72 10.95
C PHE A 232 2.71 12.78 10.33
N TYR A 233 2.44 13.86 11.07
CA TYR A 233 1.46 14.88 10.70
C TYR A 233 2.05 16.13 10.03
N LEU A 234 3.37 16.26 9.95
CA LEU A 234 4.11 17.29 9.22
C LEU A 234 4.53 16.82 7.82
#